data_AF-A0A554XHI9-F1
#
_entry.id   AF-A0A554XHI9-F1
#
_cell.length_a   1.000
_cell.length_b   1.000
_cell.length_c   1.000
_cell.angle_alpha   90.00
_cell.angle_beta   90.00
_cell.angle_gamma   90.00
#
_symmetry.space_group_name_H-M   'P 1'
#
loop_
_entity.id
_entity.type
_entity.pdbx_description
1 polymer ?
#
loop_
_entity_poly.entity_id
_entity_poly.type
_entity_poly.pdbx_seq_one_letter_code
_entity_poly.pdbx_strand_id
1 'polypeptide(L)'
;MNPSVDILEGRLDQIPYAHIRARLVELKDNPQALLEYVDGLLLDTRDGQRRGFDVNTASVLLSIKLDLTTRLRSDIGAWPGTSEPEFIIANAKPTDSYAPAPLPKKW
;
A
#
# COMPACT_ATOMS: atom_id res chain seq x y z
N MET A 1 18.68 0.31 20.31
CA MET A 1 17.39 -0.41 20.43
C MET A 1 16.32 0.52 19.92
N ASN A 2 15.84 0.35 18.68
CA ASN A 2 14.61 1.02 18.29
C ASN A 2 13.48 0.38 19.10
N PRO A 3 12.64 1.15 19.82
CA PRO A 3 11.42 0.60 20.37
C PRO A 3 10.60 0.16 19.15
N SER A 4 10.56 -1.14 18.89
CA SER A 4 9.67 -1.69 17.86
C SER A 4 8.27 -1.45 18.36
N VAL A 5 7.66 -0.32 17.96
CA VAL A 5 6.26 -0.02 18.22
C VAL A 5 5.47 -1.24 17.76
N ASP A 6 4.72 -1.84 18.68
CA ASP A 6 3.89 -2.99 18.37
C ASP A 6 2.74 -2.50 17.48
N ILE A 7 2.79 -2.87 16.20
CA ILE A 7 1.85 -2.43 15.16
C ILE A 7 0.42 -2.91 15.47
N LEU A 8 0.27 -3.92 16.34
CA LEU A 8 -1.00 -4.51 16.70
C LEU A 8 -1.60 -3.95 18.01
N GLU A 9 -0.81 -3.19 18.78
CA GLU A 9 -1.21 -2.68 20.10
C GLU A 9 -2.47 -1.80 20.01
N GLY A 10 -3.50 -2.14 20.79
CA GLY A 10 -4.78 -1.42 20.84
C GLY A 10 -5.67 -1.57 19.59
N ARG A 11 -5.24 -2.33 18.57
CA ARG A 11 -5.97 -2.50 17.30
C ARG A 11 -6.70 -3.83 17.21
N LEU A 12 -6.18 -4.88 17.87
CA LEU A 12 -6.77 -6.20 17.82
C LEU A 12 -8.21 -6.23 18.35
N ASP A 13 -8.53 -5.47 19.40
CA ASP A 13 -9.87 -5.42 19.99
C ASP A 13 -10.94 -4.87 19.04
N GLN A 14 -10.52 -4.11 18.02
CA GLN A 14 -11.39 -3.53 17.00
C GLN A 14 -11.76 -4.53 15.90
N ILE A 15 -11.08 -5.68 15.85
CA ILE A 15 -11.35 -6.77 14.91
C ILE A 15 -12.27 -7.79 15.60
N PRO A 16 -13.54 -7.94 15.16
CA PRO A 16 -14.50 -8.84 15.82
C PRO A 16 -14.20 -10.33 15.56
N TYR A 17 -13.36 -10.63 14.57
CA TYR A 17 -13.04 -11.98 14.12
C TYR A 17 -11.91 -12.59 14.95
N ALA A 18 -12.28 -13.45 15.91
CA ALA A 18 -11.31 -14.07 16.83
C ALA A 18 -10.19 -14.84 16.13
N HIS A 19 -10.50 -15.54 15.03
CA HIS A 19 -9.50 -16.28 14.25
C HIS A 19 -8.49 -15.36 13.54
N ILE A 20 -8.94 -14.19 13.05
CA ILE A 20 -8.04 -13.18 12.48
C ILE A 20 -7.12 -12.64 13.57
N ARG A 21 -7.67 -12.27 14.74
CA ARG A 21 -6.85 -11.78 15.87
C ARG A 21 -5.77 -12.78 16.28
N ALA A 22 -6.15 -14.05 16.47
CA ALA A 22 -5.21 -15.10 16.83
C ALA A 22 -4.07 -15.21 15.80
N ARG A 23 -4.42 -15.20 14.51
CA ARG A 23 -3.43 -15.31 13.43
C ARG A 23 -2.52 -14.08 13.35
N LEU A 24 -3.04 -12.87 13.55
CA LEU A 24 -2.22 -11.65 13.61
C LEU A 24 -1.21 -11.72 14.77
N VAL A 25 -1.61 -12.24 15.94
CA VAL A 25 -0.72 -12.42 17.10
C VAL A 25 0.37 -13.46 16.82
N GLU A 26 0.02 -14.58 16.18
CA GLU A 26 1.01 -15.60 15.78
C GLU A 26 2.06 -15.06 14.82
N LEU A 27 1.67 -14.14 13.94
CA LEU A 27 2.54 -13.58 12.91
C LEU A 27 3.27 -12.29 13.34
N LYS A 28 3.05 -11.80 14.56
CA LYS A 28 3.58 -10.50 15.03
C LYS A 28 5.11 -10.37 14.91
N ASP A 29 5.83 -11.48 15.09
CA ASP A 29 7.30 -11.53 15.08
C ASP A 29 7.86 -11.69 13.65
N ASN A 30 6.99 -11.87 12.65
CA ASN A 30 7.35 -11.96 11.23
C ASN A 30 6.54 -10.92 10.42
N PRO A 31 7.05 -9.68 10.29
CA PRO A 31 6.31 -8.58 9.66
C PRO A 31 5.98 -8.85 8.18
N GLN A 32 6.80 -9.62 7.47
CA GLN A 32 6.55 -10.00 6.08
C GLN A 32 5.34 -10.94 5.98
N ALA A 33 5.32 -12.02 6.78
CA ALA A 33 4.20 -12.96 6.79
C ALA A 33 2.92 -12.31 7.31
N LEU A 34 3.03 -11.36 8.26
CA LEU A 34 1.91 -10.58 8.75
C LEU A 34 1.30 -9.70 7.64
N LEU A 35 2.14 -9.03 6.84
CA LEU A 35 1.71 -8.22 5.71
C LEU A 35 0.98 -9.07 4.66
N GLU A 36 1.57 -10.20 4.26
CA GLU A 36 0.97 -11.12 3.29
C GLU A 36 -0.40 -11.63 3.75
N TYR A 37 -0.54 -11.93 5.04
CA TYR A 37 -1.81 -12.35 5.61
C TYR A 37 -2.86 -11.22 5.56
N VAL A 38 -2.51 -10.00 5.96
CA VAL A 38 -3.41 -8.84 5.91
C VAL A 38 -3.82 -8.52 4.46
N ASP A 39 -2.88 -8.61 3.52
CA ASP A 39 -3.17 -8.45 2.09
C ASP A 39 -4.13 -9.52 1.58
N GLY A 40 -3.93 -10.77 1.97
CA GLY A 40 -4.85 -11.86 1.67
C GLY A 40 -6.27 -11.58 2.19
N LEU A 41 -6.41 -11.07 3.41
CA LEU A 41 -7.71 -10.70 3.98
C LEU A 41 -8.40 -9.56 3.20
N LEU A 42 -7.65 -8.55 2.77
CA LEU A 42 -8.20 -7.42 2.01
C LEU A 42 -8.56 -7.78 0.55
N LEU A 43 -7.89 -8.80 0.01
CA LEU A 43 -8.10 -9.31 -1.35
C LEU A 43 -9.05 -10.50 -1.42
N ASP A 44 -9.49 -11.03 -0.27
CA ASP A 44 -10.38 -12.20 -0.23
C ASP A 44 -11.70 -11.87 -0.96
N THR A 45 -11.84 -12.49 -2.12
CA THR A 45 -13.00 -12.40 -2.99
C THR A 45 -13.53 -13.81 -3.12
N ARG A 46 -14.72 -14.05 -2.58
CA ARG A 46 -15.40 -15.34 -2.73
C ARG A 46 -16.58 -15.14 -3.66
N ASP A 47 -16.61 -15.92 -4.75
CA ASP A 47 -17.67 -15.89 -5.77
C ASP A 47 -17.79 -14.54 -6.53
N GLY A 48 -16.67 -13.82 -6.69
CA GLY A 48 -16.63 -12.55 -7.42
C GLY A 48 -17.21 -11.35 -6.66
N GLN A 49 -17.72 -11.56 -5.43
CA GLN A 49 -18.07 -10.48 -4.52
C GLN A 49 -17.04 -10.40 -3.38
N ARG A 50 -16.53 -9.20 -3.11
CA ARG A 50 -15.72 -8.96 -1.92
C ARG A 50 -16.58 -9.27 -0.70
N ARG A 51 -16.21 -10.28 0.10
CA ARG A 51 -16.70 -10.38 1.48
C ARG A 51 -15.99 -9.27 2.24
N GLY A 52 -16.51 -8.05 2.07
CA GLY A 52 -16.01 -6.90 2.75
C GLY A 52 -16.14 -7.12 4.25
N PHE A 53 -15.07 -6.89 4.97
CA PHE A 53 -15.15 -6.54 6.38
C PHE A 53 -16.07 -5.32 6.55
N ASP A 54 -16.64 -5.17 7.73
CA ASP A 54 -17.25 -3.89 8.10
C ASP A 54 -16.21 -2.76 7.98
N VAL A 55 -16.69 -1.52 7.81
CA VAL A 55 -15.82 -0.35 7.57
C VAL A 55 -14.76 -0.19 8.65
N ASN A 56 -15.09 -0.49 9.91
CA ASN A 56 -14.16 -0.35 11.03
C ASN A 56 -13.03 -1.39 10.92
N THR A 57 -13.38 -2.66 10.76
CA THR A 57 -12.38 -3.73 10.59
C THR A 57 -11.51 -3.50 9.34
N ALA A 58 -12.11 -3.08 8.22
CA ALA A 58 -11.36 -2.76 7.01
C ALA A 58 -10.35 -1.62 7.24
N SER A 59 -10.78 -0.55 7.92
CA SER A 59 -9.91 0.57 8.28
C SER A 59 -8.73 0.12 9.14
N VAL A 60 -8.97 -0.73 10.14
CA VAL A 60 -7.93 -1.26 11.03
C VAL A 60 -6.92 -2.10 10.25
N LEU A 61 -7.39 -3.00 9.39
CA LEU A 61 -6.52 -3.83 8.54
C LEU A 61 -5.69 -2.98 7.57
N LEU A 62 -6.27 -1.93 6.99
CA LEU A 62 -5.57 -0.96 6.14
C LEU A 62 -4.48 -0.19 6.90
N SER A 63 -4.76 0.28 8.12
CA SER A 63 -3.76 0.94 8.96
C SER A 63 -2.60 0.00 9.32
N ILE A 64 -2.91 -1.25 9.68
CA ILE A 64 -1.88 -2.28 9.95
C ILE A 64 -1.01 -2.50 8.70
N LYS A 65 -1.63 -2.64 7.52
CA LYS A 65 -0.90 -2.79 6.24
C LYS A 65 0.06 -1.62 5.99
N LEU A 66 -0.40 -0.38 6.15
CA LEU A 66 0.41 0.82 5.90
C LEU A 66 1.63 0.90 6.82
N ASP A 67 1.44 0.61 8.10
CA ASP A 67 2.53 0.59 9.08
C ASP A 67 3.54 -0.52 8.78
N LEU A 68 3.06 -1.73 8.43
CA LEU A 68 3.93 -2.84 8.03
C LEU A 68 4.73 -2.50 6.77
N THR A 69 4.08 -1.90 5.77
CA THR A 69 4.75 -1.50 4.53
C THR A 69 5.82 -0.45 4.80
N THR A 70 5.53 0.52 5.68
CA THR A 70 6.48 1.56 6.08
C THR A 70 7.67 0.97 6.82
N ARG A 71 7.42 0.06 7.77
CA ARG A 71 8.46 -0.61 8.56
C ARG A 71 9.35 -1.51 7.71
N LEU A 72 8.76 -2.35 6.86
CA LEU A 72 9.52 -3.22 5.95
C LEU A 72 10.34 -2.39 4.96
N ARG A 73 9.80 -1.25 4.48
CA ARG A 73 10.55 -0.31 3.63
C ARG A 73 11.71 0.35 4.38
N SER A 74 11.56 0.65 5.66
CA SER A 74 12.67 1.20 6.47
C SER A 74 13.74 0.14 6.80
N ASP A 75 13.35 -1.12 6.96
CA ASP A 75 14.26 -2.22 7.34
C ASP A 75 15.15 -2.68 6.17
N ILE A 76 14.72 -2.48 4.92
CA ILE A 76 15.49 -2.81 3.70
C ILE A 76 16.64 -1.80 3.44
N GLY A 77 16.85 -0.87 4.38
CA GLY A 77 17.56 0.37 4.12
C GLY A 77 16.68 1.25 3.24
N ALA A 78 16.90 2.57 3.29
CA ALA A 78 16.34 3.44 2.29
C ALA A 78 16.63 2.83 0.92
N TRP A 79 15.60 2.26 0.25
CA TRP A 79 15.58 2.30 -1.19
C TRP A 79 15.93 3.75 -1.50
N PRO A 80 17.03 4.03 -2.24
CA PRO A 80 17.27 5.39 -2.69
C PRO A 80 15.92 5.77 -3.26
N GLY A 81 15.29 6.77 -2.63
CA GLY A 81 14.00 7.22 -3.07
C GLY A 81 14.14 7.28 -4.56
N THR A 82 13.28 6.53 -5.25
CA THR A 82 12.66 7.05 -6.44
C THR A 82 12.79 8.56 -6.33
N SER A 83 13.75 9.14 -7.04
CA SER A 83 13.43 10.33 -7.76
C SER A 83 12.10 9.94 -8.37
N GLU A 84 11.01 10.38 -7.73
CA GLU A 84 9.93 10.87 -8.55
C GLU A 84 10.68 11.62 -9.65
N PRO A 85 10.45 11.32 -10.93
CA PRO A 85 10.70 12.37 -11.87
C PRO A 85 9.80 13.50 -11.36
N GLU A 86 10.35 14.34 -10.45
CA GLU A 86 10.16 15.76 -10.50
C GLU A 86 10.15 16.00 -12.00
N PHE A 87 8.99 16.40 -12.52
CA PHE A 87 8.95 16.96 -13.85
C PHE A 87 9.85 18.19 -13.77
N ILE A 88 11.15 17.97 -13.87
CA ILE A 88 12.14 18.99 -14.10
C ILE A 88 11.82 19.37 -15.54
N ILE A 89 10.92 20.33 -15.68
CA ILE A 89 10.84 21.15 -16.88
C ILE A 89 12.20 21.85 -16.90
N ALA A 90 13.18 21.17 -17.48
CA ALA A 90 14.56 21.56 -17.52
C ALA A 90 14.67 22.75 -18.46
N ASN A 91 14.27 23.93 -18.00
CA ASN A 91 14.53 25.23 -18.59
C ASN A 91 14.46 25.25 -20.13
N ALA A 92 13.51 24.49 -20.69
CA ALA A 92 13.32 24.39 -22.11
C ALA A 92 12.54 25.63 -22.48
N LYS A 93 13.29 26.66 -22.90
CA LYS A 93 12.78 27.78 -23.68
C LYS A 93 11.73 27.20 -24.64
N PRO A 94 10.47 27.66 -24.62
CA PRO A 94 9.45 27.08 -25.48
C PRO A 94 9.91 27.23 -26.93
N THR A 95 10.22 26.12 -27.58
CA THR A 95 10.36 26.09 -29.03
C THR A 95 8.95 26.09 -29.60
N ASP A 96 8.51 27.25 -30.08
CA ASP A 96 7.31 27.47 -30.89
C ASP A 96 7.41 26.71 -32.23
N SER A 97 7.53 25.39 -32.18
CA SER A 97 7.73 24.56 -33.38
C SER A 97 6.84 23.33 -33.36
N TYR A 98 5.64 23.44 -32.77
CA TYR A 98 4.57 22.53 -33.11
C TYR A 98 3.97 22.94 -34.46
N ALA A 99 4.45 22.32 -35.53
CA ALA A 99 3.77 22.35 -36.83
C ALA A 99 2.75 21.20 -36.86
N PRO A 100 1.43 21.48 -36.87
CA PRO A 100 0.44 20.42 -36.98
C PRO A 100 0.64 19.70 -38.32
N ALA A 101 0.78 18.37 -38.26
CA ALA A 101 0.90 17.54 -39.45
C ALA A 101 -0.36 17.70 -40.33
N PRO A 102 -0.22 17.92 -41.66
CA PRO A 102 -1.38 18.06 -42.52
C PRO A 102 -2.12 16.73 -42.60
N LEU A 103 -3.38 16.72 -42.15
CA LEU A 103 -4.28 15.59 -42.29
C LEU A 103 -4.50 15.28 -43.78
N PRO A 104 -4.47 14.01 -44.21
CA PRO A 104 -4.75 13.66 -45.60
C PRO A 104 -6.21 13.99 -45.94
N LYS A 105 -6.41 15.01 -46.80
CA LYS A 105 -7.71 15.38 -47.37
C LYS A 105 -8.14 14.37 -48.42
N LYS A 106 -8.59 13.16 -48.04
CA LYS A 106 -9.57 12.37 -48.81
C LYS A 106 -10.19 11.34 -47.87
N TRP A 107 -11.47 11.51 -47.54
CA TRP A 107 -12.50 10.47 -47.52
C TRP A 107 -13.63 11.00 -48.41
#